data_AF-A0A8F5BXM5-F1
#
_entry.id   AF-A0A8F5BXM5-F1
#
_cell.length_a   1.000
_cell.length_b   1.000
_cell.length_c   1.000
_cell.angle_alpha   90.00
_cell.angle_beta   90.00
_cell.angle_gamma   90.00
#
_symmetry.space_group_name_H-M   'P 1'
#
loop_
_entity.id
_entity.type
_entity.pdbx_description
1 polymer ?
#
loop_
_entity_poly.entity_id
_entity_poly.type
_entity_poly.pdbx_seq_one_letter_code
_entity_poly.pdbx_strand_id
1 'polypeptide(L)'
;MRVEFPLAFVDISNLENLVKEELKVFNVIEGPYINEQSDKDHVIVLARLKVSVNEDWRKIKSDALKRLLKLRQELIAKKQQDSQQIKAS
;
A
#
# COMPACT_ATOMS: atom_id res chain seq x y z
N MET A 1 3.33 -0.43 -10.51
CA MET A 1 4.11 -0.84 -9.33
C MET A 1 3.32 -1.88 -8.57
N ARG A 2 4.00 -2.85 -7.95
CA ARG A 2 3.41 -3.90 -7.11
C ARG A 2 3.96 -3.72 -5.70
N VAL A 3 3.09 -3.70 -4.70
CA VAL A 3 3.50 -3.61 -3.28
C VAL A 3 2.74 -4.67 -2.50
N GLU A 4 3.49 -5.42 -1.69
CA GLU A 4 2.96 -6.46 -0.82
C GLU A 4 2.54 -5.90 0.52
N PHE A 5 1.34 -6.28 0.96
CA PHE A 5 0.80 -6.01 2.27
C PHE A 5 0.51 -7.34 2.99
N PRO A 6 0.95 -7.50 4.25
CA PRO A 6 0.74 -8.74 4.98
C PRO A 6 -0.73 -8.82 5.47
N LEU A 7 -1.43 -9.89 5.09
CA LEU A 7 -2.85 -10.12 5.37
C LEU A 7 -3.18 -10.03 6.86
N ALA A 8 -2.29 -10.55 7.70
CA ALA A 8 -2.46 -10.52 9.14
C ALA A 8 -2.55 -9.09 9.70
N PHE A 9 -2.07 -8.05 9.00
CA PHE A 9 -1.96 -6.68 9.50
C PHE A 9 -2.84 -5.65 8.80
N VAL A 10 -3.58 -6.05 7.77
CA VAL A 10 -4.40 -5.12 6.98
C VAL A 10 -5.88 -5.50 7.03
N ASP A 11 -6.74 -4.50 6.86
CA ASP A 11 -8.14 -4.72 6.51
C ASP A 11 -8.27 -4.70 5.00
N ILE A 12 -8.52 -5.88 4.41
CA ILE A 12 -8.64 -6.06 2.97
C ILE A 12 -9.78 -5.23 2.37
N SER A 13 -10.86 -5.03 3.12
CA SER A 13 -12.04 -4.28 2.64
C SER A 13 -11.74 -2.79 2.43
N ASN A 14 -10.71 -2.27 3.11
CA ASN A 14 -10.35 -0.85 3.08
C ASN A 14 -8.95 -0.59 2.49
N LEU A 15 -8.15 -1.62 2.25
CA LEU A 15 -6.76 -1.49 1.80
C LEU A 15 -6.64 -0.68 0.51
N GLU A 16 -7.50 -0.97 -0.48
CA GLU A 16 -7.49 -0.25 -1.76
C GLU A 16 -7.74 1.25 -1.58
N ASN A 17 -8.69 1.63 -0.72
CA ASN A 17 -8.99 3.03 -0.41
C ASN A 17 -7.80 3.72 0.28
N LEU A 18 -7.14 3.05 1.23
CA LEU A 18 -5.97 3.59 1.91
C LEU A 18 -4.80 3.81 0.93
N VAL A 19 -4.55 2.85 0.05
CA VAL A 19 -3.51 2.97 -0.98
C VAL A 19 -3.88 4.07 -1.98
N LYS A 20 -5.16 4.21 -2.33
CA LYS A 20 -5.64 5.27 -3.23
C LYS A 20 -5.40 6.65 -2.64
N GLU A 21 -5.71 6.83 -1.36
CA GLU A 21 -5.47 8.09 -0.65
C GLU A 21 -3.99 8.43 -0.57
N GLU A 22 -3.11 7.45 -0.33
CA GLU A 22 -1.68 7.70 -0.30
C GLU A 22 -1.08 8.05 -1.67
N LEU A 23 -1.68 7.51 -2.74
CA LEU A 23 -1.22 7.76 -4.09
C LEU A 23 -1.91 8.96 -4.77
N LYS A 24 -2.81 9.68 -4.10
CA LYS A 24 -3.62 10.76 -4.72
C LYS A 24 -2.81 11.91 -5.34
N VAL A 25 -1.56 12.09 -4.91
CA VAL A 25 -0.64 13.11 -5.43
C VAL A 25 0.07 12.67 -6.72
N PHE A 26 -0.08 11.41 -7.12
CA PHE A 26 0.48 10.88 -8.35
C PHE A 26 -0.62 10.70 -9.40
N ASN A 27 -0.23 10.74 -10.67
CA ASN A 27 -1.13 10.46 -11.78
C ASN A 27 -1.36 8.95 -11.93
N VAL A 28 -2.21 8.39 -11.07
CA VAL A 28 -2.65 6.98 -11.13
C VAL A 28 -3.67 6.83 -12.25
N ILE A 29 -3.36 6.00 -13.24
CA ILE A 29 -4.23 5.75 -14.41
C ILE A 29 -5.00 4.43 -14.34
N GLU A 30 -4.57 3.53 -13.46
CA GLU A 30 -5.20 2.22 -13.25
C GLU A 30 -4.89 1.74 -11.83
N GLY A 31 -5.91 1.24 -11.13
CA GLY A 31 -5.83 0.91 -9.70
C GLY A 31 -5.82 2.13 -8.79
N PRO A 32 -5.35 2.00 -7.54
CA PRO A 32 -4.82 0.78 -6.93
C PRO A 32 -5.90 -0.28 -6.69
N TYR A 33 -5.60 -1.55 -6.98
CA TYR A 33 -6.46 -2.69 -6.63
C TYR A 33 -5.62 -3.90 -6.19
N ILE A 34 -6.22 -4.78 -5.39
CA ILE A 34 -5.64 -6.06 -4.99
C ILE A 34 -5.64 -6.98 -6.21
N ASN A 35 -4.45 -7.31 -6.70
CA ASN A 35 -4.28 -8.07 -7.93
C ASN A 35 -4.09 -9.57 -7.68
N GLU A 36 -3.34 -9.93 -6.64
CA GLU A 36 -2.92 -11.31 -6.38
C GLU A 36 -2.77 -11.54 -4.86
N GLN A 37 -2.98 -12.77 -4.38
CA GLN A 37 -2.54 -13.23 -3.07
C GLN A 37 -1.20 -13.98 -3.25
N SER A 38 -0.16 -13.61 -2.50
CA SER A 38 1.15 -14.28 -2.51
C SER A 38 1.32 -15.14 -1.26
N ASP A 39 1.68 -16.41 -1.46
CA ASP A 39 2.14 -17.34 -0.41
C ASP A 39 1.24 -17.46 0.83
N LYS A 40 -0.07 -17.23 0.66
CA LYS A 40 -1.13 -17.21 1.69
C LYS A 40 -1.07 -16.05 2.70
N ASP A 41 0.10 -15.45 2.94
CA ASP A 41 0.28 -14.45 3.98
C ASP A 41 0.25 -12.99 3.50
N HIS A 42 0.30 -12.76 2.19
CA HIS A 42 0.36 -11.42 1.62
C HIS A 42 -0.67 -11.22 0.51
N VAL A 43 -1.07 -9.95 0.32
CA VAL A 43 -1.76 -9.49 -0.88
C VAL A 43 -0.89 -8.48 -1.62
N ILE A 44 -0.96 -8.51 -2.94
CA ILE A 44 -0.25 -7.59 -3.82
C ILE A 44 -1.23 -6.56 -4.33
N VAL A 45 -0.96 -5.29 -4.02
CA VAL A 45 -1.68 -4.16 -4.58
C VAL A 45 -0.92 -3.64 -5.80
N LEU A 46 -1.61 -3.55 -6.94
CA LEU A 46 -1.10 -3.04 -8.20
C LEU A 46 -1.63 -1.62 -8.45
N ALA A 47 -0.73 -0.69 -8.78
CA ALA A 47 -1.08 0.65 -9.26
C ALA A 47 -0.26 1.02 -10.50
N ARG A 48 -0.88 1.60 -11.53
CA ARG A 48 -0.17 2.12 -12.70
C ARG A 48 -0.13 3.64 -12.64
N LEU A 49 1.08 4.18 -12.74
CA LEU A 49 1.30 5.62 -12.81
C LEU A 49 1.59 6.02 -14.26
N LYS A 50 0.99 7.12 -14.69
CA LYS A 50 1.42 7.83 -15.90
C LYS A 50 2.45 8.87 -15.51
N VAL A 51 3.57 8.88 -16.23
CA VAL A 51 4.65 9.84 -16.06
C VAL A 51 4.88 10.51 -17.40
N SER A 52 5.02 11.82 -17.41
CA SER A 52 5.28 12.58 -18.63
C SER A 52 6.69 12.29 -19.14
N VAL A 53 6.88 12.41 -20.46
CA VAL A 53 8.18 12.11 -21.11
C VAL A 53 9.33 12.99 -20.58
N ASN A 54 9.00 14.16 -20.04
CA ASN A 54 9.96 15.14 -19.49
C ASN A 54 10.21 14.97 -17.98
N GLU A 55 9.56 14.01 -17.32
CA GLU A 55 9.69 13.75 -15.89
C GLU A 55 10.58 12.54 -15.62
N ASP A 56 11.28 12.52 -14.49
CA ASP A 56 12.05 11.35 -14.07
C ASP A 56 11.12 10.28 -13.47
N TRP A 57 10.76 9.31 -14.30
CA TRP A 57 9.93 8.18 -13.89
C TRP A 57 10.56 7.34 -12.76
N ARG A 58 11.89 7.29 -12.64
CA ARG A 58 12.56 6.54 -11.56
C ARG A 58 12.32 7.23 -10.23
N LYS A 59 12.47 8.56 -10.20
CA LYS A 59 12.19 9.36 -9.02
C LYS A 59 10.73 9.26 -8.60
N ILE A 60 9.78 9.45 -9.53
CA ILE A 60 8.35 9.35 -9.25
C ILE A 60 7.97 7.95 -8.73
N LYS A 61 8.46 6.88 -9.38
CA LYS A 61 8.25 5.50 -8.92
C LYS A 61 8.82 5.28 -7.51
N SER A 62 10.01 5.81 -7.24
CA SER A 62 10.69 5.68 -5.94
C SER A 62 9.90 6.40 -4.84
N ASP A 63 9.44 7.62 -5.08
CA ASP A 63 8.69 8.41 -4.11
C ASP A 63 7.33 7.79 -3.79
N ALA A 64 6.62 7.30 -4.81
CA ALA A 64 5.38 6.56 -4.62
C ALA A 64 5.62 5.25 -3.84
N LEU A 65 6.67 4.49 -4.18
CA LEU A 65 7.00 3.26 -3.45
C LEU A 65 7.33 3.54 -1.98
N LYS A 66 8.10 4.59 -1.67
CA LYS A 66 8.41 4.98 -0.29
C LYS A 66 7.15 5.29 0.52
N ARG A 67 6.17 5.99 -0.06
CA ARG A 67 4.88 6.26 0.61
C ARG A 67 4.13 4.97 0.93
N LEU A 68 4.07 4.04 -0.02
CA LEU A 68 3.39 2.75 0.19
C LEU A 68 4.10 1.87 1.23
N LEU A 69 5.45 1.87 1.25
CA LEU A 69 6.22 1.16 2.26
C LEU A 69 6.00 1.77 3.66
N LYS A 70 5.89 3.09 3.76
CA LYS A 70 5.55 3.79 5.01
C LYS A 70 4.15 3.41 5.48
N LEU A 71 3.15 3.48 4.60
CA LEU A 71 1.78 3.04 4.90
C LEU A 71 1.74 1.60 5.40
N ARG A 72 2.46 0.69 4.73
CA ARG A 72 2.58 -0.71 5.18
C ARG A 72 3.09 -0.81 6.62
N GLN A 73 4.15 -0.08 6.96
CA GLN A 73 4.71 -0.08 8.32
C GLN A 73 3.72 0.48 9.35
N GLU A 74 3.00 1.55 8.99
CA GLU A 74 1.99 2.16 9.88
C GLU A 74 0.82 1.21 10.17
N LEU A 75 0.35 0.47 9.15
CA LEU A 75 -0.70 -0.54 9.34
C LEU A 75 -0.26 -1.70 10.23
N ILE A 76 0.98 -2.16 10.06
CA ILE A 76 1.57 -3.20 10.93
C ILE A 76 1.65 -2.71 12.37
N ALA A 77 2.20 -1.50 12.59
CA ALA A 77 2.34 -0.93 13.92
C ALA A 77 0.99 -0.73 14.61
N LYS A 78 0.00 -0.18 13.88
CA LYS A 78 -1.35 0.04 14.41
C LYS A 78 -1.99 -1.26 14.89
N LYS A 79 -1.97 -2.32 14.08
CA LYS A 79 -2.61 -3.58 14.47
C LYS A 79 -1.88 -4.28 15.62
N GLN A 80 -0.56 -4.11 15.74
CA GLN A 80 0.20 -4.60 16.88
C GLN A 80 -0.18 -3.87 18.17
N GLN A 81 -0.38 -2.55 18.12
CA GLN A 81 -0.86 -1.76 19.27
C GLN A 81 -2.28 -2.18 19.70
N ASP A 82 -3.21 -2.29 18.75
CA ASP A 82 -4.59 -2.71 19.01
C ASP A 82 -4.62 -4.10 19.69
N SER A 83 -3.78 -5.02 19.22
CA SER A 83 -3.68 -6.38 19.78
C SER A 83 -3.10 -6.41 21.21
N GLN A 84 -2.25 -5.46 21.57
CA GLN A 84 -1.69 -5.34 22.93
C GLN A 84 -2.71 -4.73 23.89
N GLN A 85 -3.52 -3.78 23.43
CA GLN A 85 -4.56 -3.14 24.25
C GLN A 85 -5.69 -4.12 24.62
N ILE A 86 -6.09 -5.00 23.69
CA ILE A 86 -7.08 -6.05 23.95
C ILE A 86 -6.59 -7.06 25.01
N LYS A 87 -5.30 -7.37 25.06
CA LYS A 87 -4.73 -8.33 26.04
C LYS A 87 -4.56 -7.75 27.45
N ALA A 88 -4.56 -6.42 27.57
CA ALA A 88 -4.38 -5.70 28.83
C ALA A 88 -5.71 -5.27 29.47
N SER A 89 -6.84 -5.51 28.78
CA SER A 89 -8.21 -5.22 29.25
C SER A 89 -8.90 -6.50 29.71
#